data_AF-A0A8T5HJS6-F1
#
_entry.id   AF-A0A8T5HJS6-F1
#
_cell.length_a   1.000
_cell.length_b   1.000
_cell.length_c   1.000
_cell.angle_alpha   90.00
_cell.angle_beta   90.00
_cell.angle_gamma   90.00
#
_symmetry.space_group_name_H-M   'P 1'
#
loop_
_entity.id
_entity.type
_entity.pdbx_description
1 polymer ?
#
loop_
_entity_poly.entity_id
_entity_poly.type
_entity_poly.pdbx_seq_one_letter_code
_entity_poly.pdbx_strand_id
1 'polypeptide(L)'
;MSDKPEIGVILNPGAKKNKKRPYRKHELKAIVGDRGIVRETSCIEELEDVVDEFLETGIKHTQFVGGDGTTQNGITALLNKLAKLNTEKLARAKRRSPNNVTNAKIIELPYLHPGNAGTINFAARLAKVKGTPEYNLKQLVDVCEKNLNFSTFPVQTLEIRTYPKGEPTNLQGREFGFVFGDAAVANFINKYYGNEETQQARKIWRVLAGLEQKFEKKLLGTEYASKYIDKIVQDTFYEIDRPDAIKALRLIGKSLASFVLRTNYHRELIDPKKATVFVDGETLPYDKFNILIASAMKINVIGFSPFYRLDQRNENSGIHVLAGNMPAFDIAFDFLQTIKPDFEPKNGFKNCYDGLAKEMIIEVEKGSKYTIDAEIKKASTVIEIRPGPRLFIPEIYSRGSADIIDLLKYSLPIL
;
A
#
# COMPACT_ATOMS: atom_id res chain seq x y z
N MET A 1 -11.11 6.88 39.41
CA MET A 1 -11.70 7.42 38.17
C MET A 1 -11.66 6.29 37.16
N SER A 2 -12.78 5.87 36.57
CA SER A 2 -12.72 4.93 35.44
C SER A 2 -12.01 5.67 34.31
N ASP A 3 -10.80 5.22 33.97
CA ASP A 3 -10.05 5.80 32.86
C ASP A 3 -10.89 5.63 31.59
N LYS A 4 -11.08 6.73 30.86
CA LYS A 4 -11.77 6.69 29.57
C LYS A 4 -11.03 5.73 28.64
N PRO A 5 -11.73 5.03 27.73
CA PRO A 5 -11.07 4.19 26.74
C PRO A 5 -10.02 4.98 25.96
N GLU A 6 -8.82 4.42 25.83
CA GLU A 6 -7.70 5.04 25.09
C GLU A 6 -7.37 4.27 23.80
N ILE A 7 -7.81 3.01 23.70
CA ILE A 7 -7.50 2.09 22.60
C ILE A 7 -8.76 1.78 21.80
N GLY A 8 -8.75 2.09 20.51
CA GLY A 8 -9.78 1.69 19.56
C GLY A 8 -9.27 0.57 18.66
N VAL A 9 -10.10 -0.44 18.41
CA VAL A 9 -9.76 -1.56 17.53
C VAL A 9 -10.82 -1.68 16.43
N ILE A 10 -10.38 -1.59 15.17
CA ILE A 10 -11.22 -1.76 13.99
C ILE A 10 -10.94 -3.14 13.39
N LEU A 11 -11.89 -4.05 13.52
CA LEU A 11 -11.81 -5.43 13.03
C LEU A 11 -12.57 -5.57 11.71
N ASN A 12 -11.88 -6.00 10.65
CA ASN A 12 -12.56 -6.44 9.43
C ASN A 12 -12.74 -7.98 9.46
N PRO A 13 -13.94 -8.50 9.78
CA PRO A 13 -14.17 -9.95 9.82
C PRO A 13 -13.98 -10.62 8.44
N GLY A 14 -14.17 -9.87 7.36
CA GLY A 14 -13.99 -10.32 5.98
C GLY A 14 -12.52 -10.47 5.55
N ALA A 15 -11.55 -10.02 6.33
CA ALA A 15 -10.14 -10.20 5.98
C ALA A 15 -9.73 -11.69 6.00
N LYS A 16 -8.85 -12.11 5.08
CA LYS A 16 -8.48 -13.52 4.84
C LYS A 16 -8.15 -14.31 6.12
N LYS A 17 -7.34 -13.75 7.03
CA LYS A 17 -6.97 -14.40 8.30
C LYS A 17 -8.04 -14.29 9.39
N ASN A 18 -9.02 -13.41 9.23
CA ASN A 18 -10.14 -13.20 10.17
C ASN A 18 -11.34 -14.08 9.84
N LYS A 19 -11.59 -14.40 8.56
CA LYS A 19 -12.70 -15.27 8.12
C LYS A 19 -12.77 -16.62 8.86
N LYS A 20 -11.62 -17.16 9.28
CA LYS A 20 -11.51 -18.45 9.99
C LYS A 20 -11.60 -18.32 11.52
N ARG A 21 -11.86 -17.12 12.06
CA ARG A 21 -11.85 -16.83 13.50
C ARG A 21 -13.09 -16.03 13.93
N PRO A 22 -14.26 -16.68 14.00
CA PRO A 22 -15.53 -16.01 14.33
C PRO A 22 -15.55 -15.38 15.74
N TYR A 23 -14.75 -15.88 16.68
CA TYR A 23 -14.68 -15.36 18.05
C TYR A 23 -13.62 -14.26 18.26
N ARG A 24 -12.91 -13.84 17.20
CA ARG A 24 -11.81 -12.88 17.32
C ARG A 24 -12.23 -11.56 17.94
N LYS A 25 -13.45 -11.07 17.70
CA LYS A 25 -13.98 -9.88 18.37
C LYS A 25 -13.99 -10.03 19.89
N HIS A 26 -14.45 -11.18 20.40
CA HIS A 26 -14.49 -11.46 21.83
C HIS A 26 -13.09 -11.59 22.42
N GLU A 27 -12.17 -12.24 21.71
CA GLU A 27 -10.75 -12.33 22.10
C GLU A 27 -10.13 -10.93 22.24
N LEU A 28 -10.32 -10.06 21.24
CA LEU A 28 -9.79 -8.70 21.26
C LEU A 28 -10.43 -7.86 22.37
N LYS A 29 -11.75 -7.99 22.58
CA LYS A 29 -12.46 -7.32 23.70
C LYS A 29 -11.92 -7.75 25.06
N ALA A 30 -11.68 -9.04 25.25
CA ALA A 30 -11.11 -9.58 26.48
C ALA A 30 -9.68 -9.05 26.74
N ILE A 31 -8.91 -8.75 25.69
CA ILE A 31 -7.57 -8.18 25.82
C ILE A 31 -7.62 -6.70 26.19
N VAL A 32 -8.47 -5.88 25.56
CA VAL A 32 -8.51 -4.43 25.84
C VAL A 32 -9.21 -4.09 27.15
N GLY A 33 -10.13 -4.94 27.60
CA GLY A 33 -10.95 -4.68 28.80
C GLY A 33 -11.65 -3.32 28.73
N ASP A 34 -11.72 -2.63 29.86
CA ASP A 34 -12.36 -1.31 29.97
C ASP A 34 -11.54 -0.17 29.35
N ARG A 35 -10.30 -0.44 28.94
CA ARG A 35 -9.39 0.56 28.36
C ARG A 35 -9.55 0.73 26.86
N GLY A 36 -10.39 -0.08 26.23
CA GLY A 36 -10.59 0.03 24.80
C GLY A 36 -11.94 -0.41 24.26
N ILE A 37 -12.16 -0.01 23.01
CA ILE A 37 -13.40 -0.24 22.27
C ILE A 37 -13.05 -1.06 21.03
N VAL A 38 -13.73 -2.19 20.86
CA VAL A 38 -13.60 -3.02 19.65
C VAL A 38 -14.85 -2.89 18.78
N ARG A 39 -14.65 -2.55 17.51
CA ARG A 39 -15.69 -2.43 16.48
C ARG A 39 -15.38 -3.32 15.30
N GLU A 40 -16.43 -3.90 14.74
CA GLU A 40 -16.35 -4.63 13.47
C GLU A 40 -16.84 -3.72 12.36
N THR A 41 -16.17 -3.76 11.22
CA THR A 41 -16.55 -3.02 10.02
C THR A 41 -16.55 -3.97 8.83
N SER A 42 -17.69 -4.08 8.17
CA SER A 42 -17.93 -4.90 6.99
C SER A 42 -17.94 -4.08 5.69
N CYS A 43 -18.15 -2.76 5.78
CA CYS A 43 -18.10 -1.81 4.67
C CYS A 43 -17.45 -0.47 5.07
N ILE A 44 -17.33 0.45 4.11
CA ILE A 44 -16.69 1.76 4.30
C ILE A 44 -17.62 2.70 5.07
N GLU A 45 -18.93 2.58 4.90
CA GLU A 45 -19.92 3.42 5.56
C GLU A 45 -19.89 3.20 7.09
N GLU A 46 -19.82 1.94 7.54
CA GLU A 46 -19.66 1.60 8.96
C GLU A 46 -18.36 2.15 9.56
N LEU A 47 -17.32 2.35 8.74
CA LEU A 47 -16.05 2.87 9.20
C LEU A 47 -16.14 4.35 9.58
N GLU A 48 -17.00 5.13 8.91
CA GLU A 48 -17.20 6.55 9.25
C GLU A 48 -17.81 6.69 10.65
N ASP A 49 -18.83 5.89 10.97
CA ASP A 49 -19.47 5.89 12.29
C ASP A 49 -18.50 5.49 13.40
N VAL A 50 -17.66 4.48 13.14
CA VAL A 50 -16.64 4.03 14.11
C VAL A 50 -15.56 5.08 14.33
N VAL A 51 -15.14 5.78 13.26
CA VAL A 51 -14.19 6.89 13.37
C VAL A 51 -14.78 8.03 14.20
N ASP A 52 -16.06 8.34 14.02
CA ASP A 52 -16.75 9.35 14.81
C ASP A 52 -16.76 8.98 16.29
N GLU A 53 -17.16 7.75 16.61
CA GLU A 53 -17.13 7.23 17.98
C GLU A 53 -15.73 7.35 18.60
N PHE A 54 -14.68 6.96 17.86
CA PHE A 54 -13.31 6.96 18.36
C PHE A 54 -12.81 8.38 18.64
N LEU A 55 -13.08 9.33 17.74
CA LEU A 55 -12.68 10.72 17.90
C LEU A 55 -13.45 11.43 19.02
N GLU A 56 -14.74 11.14 19.18
CA GLU A 56 -15.58 11.70 20.26
C GLU A 56 -15.19 11.14 21.63
N THR A 57 -14.87 9.85 21.69
CA THR A 57 -14.39 9.20 22.92
C THR A 57 -13.00 9.71 23.33
N GLY A 58 -12.21 10.20 22.37
CA GLY A 58 -10.83 10.63 22.58
C GLY A 58 -9.83 9.47 22.55
N ILE A 59 -10.10 8.46 21.73
CA ILE A 59 -9.19 7.34 21.48
C ILE A 59 -7.84 7.88 21.01
N LYS A 60 -6.76 7.44 21.67
CA LYS A 60 -5.39 7.86 21.38
C LYS A 60 -4.65 6.86 20.48
N HIS A 61 -5.09 5.60 20.48
CA HIS A 61 -4.47 4.53 19.72
C HIS A 61 -5.52 3.79 18.91
N THR A 62 -5.34 3.70 17.59
CA THR A 62 -6.24 2.93 16.72
C THR A 62 -5.50 1.74 16.12
N GLN A 63 -5.91 0.53 16.47
CA GLN A 63 -5.40 -0.70 15.87
C GLN A 63 -6.32 -1.19 14.76
N PHE A 64 -5.76 -1.42 13.59
CA PHE A 64 -6.46 -2.06 12.48
C PHE A 64 -6.23 -3.57 12.53
N VAL A 65 -7.30 -4.36 12.56
CA VAL A 65 -7.24 -5.82 12.52
C VAL A 65 -7.83 -6.28 11.19
N GLY A 66 -6.99 -6.21 10.15
CA GLY A 66 -7.33 -6.56 8.79
C GLY A 66 -6.08 -6.61 7.89
N GLY A 67 -6.31 -6.57 6.57
CA GLY A 67 -5.24 -6.43 5.58
C GLY A 67 -4.95 -4.98 5.21
N ASP A 68 -4.19 -4.79 4.13
CA ASP A 68 -3.81 -3.45 3.62
C ASP A 68 -5.03 -2.57 3.37
N GLY A 69 -6.07 -3.08 2.69
CA GLY A 69 -7.30 -2.31 2.45
C GLY A 69 -8.02 -1.88 3.73
N THR A 70 -7.95 -2.66 4.83
CA THR A 70 -8.54 -2.23 6.12
C THR A 70 -7.76 -1.08 6.72
N THR A 71 -6.43 -1.15 6.69
CA THR A 71 -5.55 -0.08 7.15
C THR A 71 -5.69 1.17 6.28
N GLN A 72 -5.68 1.03 4.96
CA GLN A 72 -5.78 2.13 3.99
C GLN A 72 -7.11 2.88 4.09
N ASN A 73 -8.24 2.16 4.11
CA ASN A 73 -9.56 2.76 4.28
C ASN A 73 -9.68 3.41 5.67
N GLY A 74 -9.19 2.73 6.72
CA GLY A 74 -9.13 3.24 8.09
C GLY A 74 -8.40 4.58 8.22
N ILE A 75 -7.21 4.66 7.65
CA ILE A 75 -6.41 5.89 7.58
C ILE A 75 -7.16 6.97 6.81
N THR A 76 -7.76 6.62 5.67
CA THR A 76 -8.49 7.57 4.82
C THR A 76 -9.68 8.18 5.56
N ALA A 77 -10.51 7.35 6.22
CA ALA A 77 -11.65 7.81 6.99
C ALA A 77 -11.24 8.76 8.13
N LEU A 78 -10.22 8.37 8.92
CA LEU A 78 -9.68 9.21 10.00
C LEU A 78 -9.18 10.56 9.48
N LEU A 79 -8.34 10.56 8.44
CA LEU A 79 -7.76 11.80 7.91
C LEU A 79 -8.82 12.73 7.30
N ASN A 80 -9.79 12.17 6.57
CA ASN A 80 -10.88 12.97 6.01
C ASN A 80 -11.76 13.57 7.11
N LYS A 81 -12.11 12.79 8.13
CA LYS A 81 -12.91 13.29 9.26
C LYS A 81 -12.15 14.36 10.05
N LEU A 82 -10.88 14.13 10.38
CA LEU A 82 -10.04 15.09 11.08
C LEU A 82 -9.88 16.39 10.27
N ALA A 83 -9.65 16.30 8.96
CA ALA A 83 -9.56 17.47 8.10
C ALA A 83 -10.85 18.31 8.15
N LYS A 84 -12.03 17.67 8.09
CA LYS A 84 -13.33 18.35 8.21
C LYS A 84 -13.48 19.03 9.57
N LEU A 85 -13.33 18.27 10.66
CA LEU A 85 -13.52 18.77 12.03
C LEU A 85 -12.55 19.90 12.37
N ASN A 86 -11.28 19.76 11.99
CA ASN A 86 -10.26 20.78 12.24
C ASN A 86 -10.48 22.02 11.39
N THR A 87 -10.91 21.89 10.13
CA THR A 87 -11.28 23.05 9.29
C THR A 87 -12.41 23.85 9.91
N GLU A 88 -13.46 23.19 10.40
CA GLU A 88 -14.57 23.86 11.09
C GLU A 88 -14.13 24.52 12.41
N LYS A 89 -13.28 23.84 13.20
CA LYS A 89 -12.73 24.41 14.45
C LYS A 89 -11.90 25.67 14.16
N LEU A 90 -11.02 25.61 13.17
CA LEU A 90 -10.20 26.74 12.75
C LEU A 90 -11.05 27.88 12.19
N ALA A 91 -12.09 27.59 11.40
CA ALA A 91 -13.02 28.60 10.90
C ALA A 91 -13.78 29.29 12.05
N ARG A 92 -14.24 28.53 13.06
CA ARG A 92 -14.86 29.10 14.27
C ARG A 92 -13.88 29.94 15.08
N ALA A 93 -12.64 29.49 15.24
CA ALA A 93 -11.60 30.25 15.94
C ALA A 93 -11.28 31.57 15.22
N LYS A 94 -11.16 31.54 13.88
CA LYS A 94 -10.95 32.73 13.05
C LYS A 94 -12.08 33.75 13.17
N ARG A 95 -13.34 33.30 13.28
CA ARG A 95 -14.49 34.20 13.51
C ARG A 95 -14.46 34.85 14.90
N ARG A 96 -14.01 34.13 15.93
CA ARG A 96 -13.94 34.64 17.31
C ARG A 96 -12.76 35.57 17.53
N SER A 97 -11.60 35.20 17.00
CA SER A 97 -10.33 35.91 17.19
C SER A 97 -9.50 35.87 15.91
N PRO A 98 -9.75 36.79 14.95
CA PRO A 98 -9.08 36.80 13.65
C PRO A 98 -7.54 36.82 13.73
N ASN A 99 -7.00 37.48 14.76
CA ASN A 99 -5.55 37.63 14.97
C ASN A 99 -4.92 36.53 15.83
N ASN A 100 -5.68 35.50 16.24
CA ASN A 100 -5.18 34.47 17.18
C ASN A 100 -5.65 33.04 16.85
N VAL A 101 -5.76 32.72 15.56
CA VAL A 101 -6.19 31.38 15.08
C VAL A 101 -5.18 30.30 15.44
N THR A 102 -3.90 30.64 15.58
CA THR A 102 -2.79 29.72 15.89
C THR A 102 -2.94 29.03 17.24
N ASN A 103 -3.69 29.61 18.18
CA ASN A 103 -3.93 29.02 19.50
C ASN A 103 -5.13 28.05 19.52
N ALA A 104 -5.81 27.86 18.39
CA ALA A 104 -6.95 26.95 18.30
C ALA A 104 -6.47 25.50 18.44
N LYS A 105 -6.93 24.81 19.49
CA LYS A 105 -6.65 23.39 19.70
C LYS A 105 -7.32 22.54 18.61
N ILE A 106 -6.52 21.95 17.75
CA ILE A 106 -6.96 20.95 16.76
C ILE A 106 -7.10 19.57 17.42
N ILE A 107 -7.83 18.69 16.75
CA ILE A 107 -7.86 17.26 17.08
C ILE A 107 -6.61 16.64 16.46
N GLU A 108 -5.80 16.01 17.29
CA GLU A 108 -4.62 15.27 16.86
C GLU A 108 -5.00 13.91 16.27
N LEU A 109 -4.20 13.43 15.33
CA LEU A 109 -4.38 12.09 14.77
C LEU A 109 -4.00 11.05 15.85
N PRO A 110 -4.85 10.06 16.16
CA PRO A 110 -4.46 8.97 17.04
C PRO A 110 -3.26 8.20 16.46
N TYR A 111 -2.45 7.62 17.33
CA TYR A 111 -1.40 6.71 16.91
C TYR A 111 -2.01 5.50 16.19
N LEU A 112 -1.50 5.24 15.00
CA LEU A 112 -2.03 4.21 14.10
C LEU A 112 -1.20 2.94 14.22
N HIS A 113 -1.86 1.82 14.51
CA HIS A 113 -1.23 0.52 14.65
C HIS A 113 -1.70 -0.39 13.51
N PRO A 114 -0.91 -0.53 12.43
CA PRO A 114 -1.32 -1.28 11.25
C PRO A 114 -1.42 -2.77 11.53
N GLY A 115 -2.47 -3.39 10.96
CA GLY A 115 -2.70 -4.83 11.06
C GLY A 115 -1.81 -5.64 10.12
N ASN A 116 -1.55 -6.89 10.49
CA ASN A 116 -0.83 -7.86 9.67
C ASN A 116 -1.70 -9.05 9.23
N ALA A 117 -3.01 -8.86 9.15
CA ALA A 117 -3.98 -9.90 8.82
C ALA A 117 -4.25 -10.05 7.31
N GLY A 118 -3.55 -9.30 6.46
CA GLY A 118 -3.58 -9.35 4.99
C GLY A 118 -2.47 -10.18 4.34
N THR A 119 -2.38 -10.10 3.01
CA THR A 119 -1.37 -10.81 2.20
C THR A 119 -0.06 -10.03 2.12
N ILE A 120 -0.09 -8.74 1.76
CA ILE A 120 1.13 -7.95 1.52
C ILE A 120 1.58 -7.18 2.77
N ASN A 121 0.64 -6.63 3.56
CA ASN A 121 0.85 -5.98 4.87
C ASN A 121 1.92 -4.87 4.82
N PHE A 122 1.81 -3.95 3.87
CA PHE A 122 2.79 -2.90 3.61
C PHE A 122 3.08 -2.05 4.85
N ALA A 123 2.03 -1.46 5.45
CA ALA A 123 2.16 -0.63 6.64
C ALA A 123 2.72 -1.40 7.84
N ALA A 124 2.31 -2.67 8.02
CA ALA A 124 2.81 -3.53 9.08
C ALA A 124 4.28 -3.94 8.89
N ARG A 125 4.72 -4.22 7.65
CA ARG A 125 6.13 -4.52 7.34
C ARG A 125 7.02 -3.32 7.57
N LEU A 126 6.56 -2.13 7.19
CA LEU A 126 7.27 -0.89 7.44
C LEU A 126 7.45 -0.65 8.95
N ALA A 127 6.39 -0.88 9.73
CA ALA A 127 6.40 -0.81 11.19
C ALA A 127 7.08 -2.01 11.87
N LYS A 128 7.64 -2.95 11.09
CA LYS A 128 8.26 -4.20 11.56
C LYS A 128 7.37 -4.97 12.54
N VAL A 129 6.06 -4.91 12.35
CA VAL A 129 5.05 -5.55 13.21
C VAL A 129 5.21 -7.07 13.12
N LYS A 130 5.61 -7.69 14.24
CA LYS A 130 5.72 -9.14 14.40
C LYS A 130 4.56 -9.67 15.26
N GLY A 131 4.30 -10.97 15.22
CA GLY A 131 3.27 -11.60 16.06
C GLY A 131 1.84 -11.47 15.52
N THR A 132 0.85 -11.85 16.33
CA THR A 132 -0.57 -11.79 15.95
C THR A 132 -1.21 -10.45 16.35
N PRO A 133 -2.37 -10.06 15.80
CA PRO A 133 -3.10 -8.88 16.26
C PRO A 133 -3.33 -8.86 17.76
N GLU A 134 -3.65 -10.02 18.35
CA GLU A 134 -3.86 -10.20 19.79
C GLU A 134 -2.57 -9.96 20.59
N TYR A 135 -1.43 -10.47 20.11
CA TYR A 135 -0.12 -10.20 20.72
C TYR A 135 0.19 -8.70 20.70
N ASN A 136 0.02 -8.05 19.55
CA ASN A 136 0.26 -6.61 19.40
C ASN A 136 -0.68 -5.77 20.26
N LEU A 137 -1.93 -6.20 20.42
CA LEU A 137 -2.90 -5.52 21.26
C LEU A 137 -2.51 -5.63 22.74
N LYS A 138 -2.02 -6.79 23.20
CA LYS A 138 -1.49 -6.95 24.57
C LYS A 138 -0.32 -5.98 24.83
N GLN A 139 0.64 -5.89 23.90
CA GLN A 139 1.75 -4.95 24.02
C GLN A 139 1.27 -3.49 24.10
N LEU A 140 0.24 -3.14 23.33
CA LEU A 140 -0.35 -1.81 23.36
C LEU A 140 -1.05 -1.52 24.70
N VAL A 141 -1.79 -2.50 25.24
CA VAL A 141 -2.40 -2.40 26.57
C VAL A 141 -1.33 -2.20 27.63
N ASP A 142 -0.26 -3.00 27.64
CA ASP A 142 0.89 -2.86 28.54
C ASP A 142 1.50 -1.45 28.48
N VAL A 143 1.74 -0.93 27.27
CA VAL A 143 2.28 0.43 27.05
C VAL A 143 1.35 1.48 27.67
N CYS A 144 0.04 1.37 27.43
CA CYS A 144 -0.91 2.33 27.96
C CYS A 144 -1.04 2.21 29.49
N GLU A 145 -1.00 1.00 30.05
CA GLU A 145 -1.19 0.74 31.50
C GLU A 145 -0.01 1.26 32.31
N LYS A 146 1.19 1.05 31.78
CA LYS A 146 2.45 1.45 32.42
C LYS A 146 2.89 2.85 32.02
N ASN A 147 2.08 3.56 31.22
CA ASN A 147 2.36 4.88 30.66
C ASN A 147 3.76 4.97 30.03
N LEU A 148 4.13 3.94 29.26
CA LEU A 148 5.46 3.82 28.68
C LEU A 148 5.60 4.76 27.48
N ASN A 149 6.71 5.50 27.46
CA ASN A 149 7.10 6.25 26.27
C ASN A 149 7.59 5.28 25.18
N PHE A 150 7.24 5.59 23.93
CA PHE A 150 7.72 4.87 22.76
C PHE A 150 8.19 5.85 21.68
N SER A 151 9.17 5.43 20.88
CA SER A 151 9.56 6.15 19.68
C SER A 151 8.53 5.98 18.58
N THR A 152 8.45 6.98 17.70
CA THR A 152 7.71 6.89 16.44
C THR A 152 8.66 7.16 15.29
N PHE A 153 8.29 6.70 14.10
CA PHE A 153 8.98 7.09 12.88
C PHE A 153 7.99 7.66 11.87
N PRO A 154 8.40 8.69 11.10
CA PRO A 154 7.53 9.31 10.12
C PRO A 154 7.38 8.42 8.88
N VAL A 155 6.18 8.39 8.32
CA VAL A 155 5.86 7.72 7.06
C VAL A 155 5.08 8.68 6.19
N GLN A 156 5.64 9.02 5.04
CA GLN A 156 4.98 9.84 4.04
C GLN A 156 3.87 9.03 3.36
N THR A 157 2.65 9.56 3.34
CA THR A 157 1.56 9.02 2.51
C THR A 157 1.51 9.71 1.16
N LEU A 158 0.80 9.10 0.21
CA LEU A 158 0.22 9.76 -0.95
C LEU A 158 -1.17 10.27 -0.59
N GLU A 159 -1.51 11.46 -1.08
CA GLU A 159 -2.88 11.92 -1.22
C GLU A 159 -3.29 11.75 -2.68
N ILE A 160 -4.37 10.99 -2.91
CA ILE A 160 -4.94 10.74 -4.22
C ILE A 160 -6.31 11.40 -4.27
N ARG A 161 -6.52 12.27 -5.24
CA ARG A 161 -7.78 12.97 -5.47
C ARG A 161 -8.33 12.60 -6.83
N THR A 162 -9.65 12.52 -6.93
CA THR A 162 -10.32 12.37 -8.21
C THR A 162 -11.48 13.34 -8.37
N TYR A 163 -11.59 13.94 -9.55
CA TYR A 163 -12.56 15.00 -9.87
C TYR A 163 -12.81 15.07 -11.39
N PRO A 164 -13.92 15.71 -11.82
CA PRO A 164 -14.16 15.98 -13.24
C PRO A 164 -13.12 16.96 -13.81
N LYS A 165 -12.76 16.76 -15.08
CA LYS A 165 -11.77 17.60 -15.77
C LYS A 165 -12.29 19.03 -15.85
N GLY A 166 -11.45 19.99 -15.47
CA GLY A 166 -11.81 21.40 -15.38
C GLY A 166 -12.53 21.80 -14.07
N GLU A 167 -12.80 20.85 -13.17
CA GLU A 167 -13.49 21.10 -11.90
C GLU A 167 -12.68 20.60 -10.68
N PRO A 168 -11.46 21.09 -10.42
CA PRO A 168 -10.60 20.59 -9.33
C PRO A 168 -11.20 20.76 -7.92
N THR A 169 -12.17 21.67 -7.76
CA THR A 169 -12.91 21.86 -6.50
C THR A 169 -14.05 20.86 -6.30
N ASN A 170 -14.50 20.19 -7.36
CA ASN A 170 -15.55 19.17 -7.32
C ASN A 170 -14.94 17.79 -7.04
N LEU A 171 -14.38 17.63 -5.83
CA LEU A 171 -13.78 16.38 -5.38
C LEU A 171 -14.84 15.27 -5.31
N GLN A 172 -14.63 14.22 -6.09
CA GLN A 172 -15.44 12.99 -6.10
C GLN A 172 -14.81 11.88 -5.24
N GLY A 173 -13.51 11.99 -4.97
CA GLY A 173 -12.80 11.10 -4.06
C GLY A 173 -11.52 11.73 -3.55
N ARG A 174 -11.19 11.42 -2.30
CA ARG A 174 -9.97 11.83 -1.62
C ARG A 174 -9.51 10.72 -0.71
N GLU A 175 -8.40 10.09 -1.08
CA GLU A 175 -7.91 8.86 -0.47
C GLU A 175 -6.44 8.98 -0.13
N PHE A 176 -6.00 8.19 0.85
CA PHE A 176 -4.61 8.16 1.29
C PHE A 176 -4.08 6.74 1.25
N GLY A 177 -2.82 6.60 0.87
CA GLY A 177 -2.10 5.32 0.85
C GLY A 177 -0.61 5.53 0.69
N PHE A 178 0.12 4.49 0.29
CA PHE A 178 1.58 4.55 0.15
C PHE A 178 2.03 4.35 -1.30
N VAL A 179 1.30 3.51 -2.04
CA VAL A 179 1.59 3.17 -3.44
C VAL A 179 0.35 3.38 -4.30
N PHE A 180 0.52 4.11 -5.38
CA PHE A 180 -0.46 4.23 -6.46
C PHE A 180 -0.05 3.33 -7.63
N GLY A 181 -1.02 2.68 -8.27
CA GLY A 181 -0.78 1.99 -9.53
C GLY A 181 -1.98 1.92 -10.45
N ASP A 182 -1.74 2.15 -11.74
CA ASP A 182 -2.70 2.09 -12.84
C ASP A 182 -2.08 1.32 -14.01
N ALA A 183 -2.82 1.14 -15.10
CA ALA A 183 -2.45 0.38 -16.29
C ALA A 183 -2.02 -1.06 -15.94
N ALA A 184 -0.81 -1.47 -16.32
CA ALA A 184 -0.38 -2.85 -16.14
C ALA A 184 -0.35 -3.30 -14.67
N VAL A 185 -0.09 -2.38 -13.75
CA VAL A 185 -0.05 -2.69 -12.32
C VAL A 185 -1.47 -2.94 -11.80
N ALA A 186 -2.45 -2.11 -12.15
CA ALA A 186 -3.84 -2.35 -11.77
C ALA A 186 -4.39 -3.66 -12.36
N ASN A 187 -4.07 -3.95 -13.63
CA ASN A 187 -4.45 -5.21 -14.28
C ASN A 187 -3.79 -6.43 -13.61
N PHE A 188 -2.49 -6.32 -13.29
CA PHE A 188 -1.74 -7.36 -12.59
C PHE A 188 -2.34 -7.65 -11.22
N ILE A 189 -2.60 -6.61 -10.42
CA ILE A 189 -3.22 -6.73 -9.09
C ILE A 189 -4.60 -7.39 -9.21
N ASN A 190 -5.44 -6.94 -10.14
CA ASN A 190 -6.76 -7.54 -10.36
C ASN A 190 -6.66 -9.05 -10.67
N LYS A 191 -5.70 -9.47 -11.50
CA LYS A 191 -5.45 -10.91 -11.78
C LYS A 191 -4.79 -11.65 -10.62
N TYR A 192 -3.91 -11.00 -9.86
CA TYR A 192 -3.22 -11.58 -8.72
C TYR A 192 -4.20 -11.93 -7.58
N TYR A 193 -5.20 -11.08 -7.35
CA TYR A 193 -6.24 -11.29 -6.35
C TYR A 193 -7.51 -11.99 -6.88
N GLY A 194 -7.73 -12.00 -8.19
CA GLY A 194 -8.80 -12.77 -8.82
C GLY A 194 -8.61 -14.28 -8.64
N ASN A 195 -9.70 -15.01 -8.33
CA ASN A 195 -9.71 -16.46 -8.13
C ASN A 195 -9.60 -17.29 -9.43
N GLU A 196 -9.10 -16.73 -10.53
CA GLU A 196 -9.02 -17.40 -11.83
C GLU A 196 -7.84 -18.38 -11.99
N GLU A 197 -7.28 -18.86 -10.88
CA GLU A 197 -6.25 -19.90 -10.91
C GLU A 197 -6.87 -21.29 -10.70
N THR A 198 -7.22 -21.97 -11.80
CA THR A 198 -6.99 -23.43 -11.84
C THR A 198 -7.01 -24.05 -13.24
N GLN A 199 -7.82 -23.59 -14.19
CA GLN A 199 -7.98 -24.32 -15.47
C GLN A 199 -7.15 -23.76 -16.63
N GLN A 200 -7.23 -22.45 -16.91
CA GLN A 200 -6.46 -21.83 -17.99
C GLN A 200 -4.95 -21.84 -17.71
N ALA A 201 -4.56 -21.64 -16.44
CA ALA A 201 -3.17 -21.71 -16.00
C ALA A 201 -2.54 -23.07 -16.28
N ARG A 202 -3.23 -24.18 -15.98
CA ARG A 202 -2.74 -25.54 -16.29
C ARG A 202 -2.67 -25.80 -17.79
N LYS A 203 -3.59 -25.24 -18.59
CA LYS A 203 -3.60 -25.37 -20.04
C LYS A 203 -2.42 -24.64 -20.68
N ILE A 204 -2.15 -23.40 -20.25
CA ILE A 204 -1.00 -22.60 -20.71
C ILE A 204 0.31 -23.21 -20.22
N TRP A 205 0.37 -23.71 -18.98
CA TRP A 205 1.57 -24.39 -18.47
C TRP A 205 1.87 -25.69 -19.21
N ARG A 206 0.86 -26.50 -19.56
CA ARG A 206 1.04 -27.69 -20.42
C ARG A 206 1.46 -27.32 -21.84
N VAL A 207 0.94 -26.23 -22.38
CA VAL A 207 1.38 -25.69 -23.66
C VAL A 207 2.83 -25.22 -23.56
N LEU A 208 3.24 -24.56 -22.47
CA LEU A 208 4.63 -24.12 -22.24
C LEU A 208 5.61 -25.27 -22.00
N ALA A 209 5.24 -26.27 -21.21
CA ALA A 209 6.03 -27.49 -21.01
C ALA A 209 6.12 -28.34 -22.30
N GLY A 210 5.05 -28.37 -23.11
CA GLY A 210 5.08 -28.99 -24.44
C GLY A 210 5.82 -28.13 -25.48
N LEU A 211 5.98 -26.84 -25.22
CA LEU A 211 6.77 -25.92 -26.00
C LEU A 211 8.24 -25.96 -25.60
N GLU A 212 8.63 -26.39 -24.40
CA GLU A 212 10.03 -26.63 -24.02
C GLU A 212 10.74 -27.54 -25.06
N GLN A 213 10.07 -28.61 -25.51
CA GLN A 213 10.56 -29.48 -26.60
C GLN A 213 10.52 -28.86 -28.01
N LYS A 214 9.74 -27.79 -28.23
CA LYS A 214 9.62 -27.10 -29.53
C LYS A 214 10.36 -25.75 -29.59
N PHE A 215 10.63 -25.13 -28.44
CA PHE A 215 11.38 -23.90 -28.23
C PHE A 215 12.87 -24.15 -28.45
N GLU A 216 13.39 -25.30 -27.99
CA GLU A 216 14.75 -25.76 -28.32
C GLU A 216 15.03 -25.77 -29.83
N LYS A 217 14.00 -26.04 -30.66
CA LYS A 217 14.17 -26.17 -32.13
C LYS A 217 13.96 -24.90 -32.94
N LYS A 218 13.35 -23.84 -32.39
CA LYS A 218 12.96 -22.64 -33.18
C LYS A 218 13.70 -21.34 -32.80
N LEU A 219 14.56 -21.40 -31.78
CA LEU A 219 15.30 -20.26 -31.23
C LEU A 219 16.82 -20.35 -31.48
N LEU A 220 17.23 -20.94 -32.62
CA LEU A 220 18.59 -20.89 -33.17
C LEU A 220 19.10 -19.46 -33.48
N GLY A 221 18.34 -18.41 -33.15
CA GLY A 221 18.70 -17.01 -33.40
C GLY A 221 19.23 -16.22 -32.21
N THR A 222 18.98 -16.63 -30.96
CA THR A 222 19.57 -15.95 -29.78
C THR A 222 19.68 -16.91 -28.60
N GLU A 223 20.68 -17.79 -28.65
CA GLU A 223 21.12 -18.65 -27.53
C GLU A 223 21.25 -17.87 -26.20
N TYR A 224 21.57 -16.58 -26.29
CA TYR A 224 21.71 -15.69 -25.15
C TYR A 224 20.39 -15.47 -24.38
N ALA A 225 19.26 -15.24 -25.06
CA ALA A 225 18.00 -14.87 -24.41
C ALA A 225 17.38 -16.05 -23.64
N SER A 226 17.42 -17.27 -24.21
CA SER A 226 16.91 -18.47 -23.54
C SER A 226 17.76 -18.81 -22.32
N LYS A 227 19.09 -18.82 -22.47
CA LYS A 227 20.03 -19.10 -21.37
C LYS A 227 19.95 -18.04 -20.27
N TYR A 228 19.62 -16.79 -20.62
CA TYR A 228 19.42 -15.70 -19.66
C TYR A 228 18.07 -15.78 -18.93
N ILE A 229 17.00 -16.17 -19.63
CA ILE A 229 15.69 -16.42 -19.00
C ILE A 229 15.77 -17.64 -18.09
N ASP A 230 16.38 -18.75 -18.53
CA ASP A 230 16.57 -19.96 -17.71
C ASP A 230 17.49 -19.71 -16.53
N LYS A 231 18.53 -18.87 -16.70
CA LYS A 231 19.38 -18.42 -15.60
C LYS A 231 18.63 -17.50 -14.64
N ILE A 232 17.82 -16.54 -15.10
CA ILE A 232 16.94 -15.75 -14.22
C ILE A 232 15.99 -16.69 -13.49
N VAL A 233 15.41 -17.67 -14.18
CA VAL A 233 14.49 -18.62 -13.58
C VAL A 233 15.20 -19.52 -12.56
N GLN A 234 16.40 -20.00 -12.83
CA GLN A 234 17.16 -20.79 -11.86
C GLN A 234 17.66 -19.95 -10.69
N ASP A 235 18.33 -18.81 -10.95
CA ASP A 235 18.90 -17.92 -9.94
C ASP A 235 17.82 -17.25 -9.07
N THR A 236 16.61 -17.04 -9.61
CA THR A 236 15.50 -16.39 -8.90
C THR A 236 14.55 -17.39 -8.25
N PHE A 237 14.35 -18.59 -8.79
CA PHE A 237 13.26 -19.47 -8.33
C PHE A 237 13.71 -20.59 -7.38
N TYR A 238 15.01 -20.91 -7.30
CA TYR A 238 15.46 -22.07 -6.50
C TYR A 238 15.70 -21.81 -5.01
N GLU A 239 15.69 -20.56 -4.54
CA GLU A 239 15.89 -20.23 -3.11
C GLU A 239 14.82 -19.30 -2.50
N ILE A 240 13.74 -18.98 -3.23
CA ILE A 240 12.69 -18.10 -2.69
C ILE A 240 11.67 -18.92 -1.87
N ASP A 241 11.88 -18.99 -0.54
CA ASP A 241 10.85 -19.45 0.42
C ASP A 241 9.79 -18.36 0.68
N ARG A 242 9.14 -17.89 -0.40
CA ARG A 242 8.04 -16.91 -0.35
C ARG A 242 6.95 -17.24 -1.37
N PRO A 243 5.87 -17.93 -0.97
CA PRO A 243 4.78 -18.35 -1.86
C PRO A 243 4.17 -17.21 -2.69
N ASP A 244 4.09 -16.01 -2.12
CA ASP A 244 3.50 -14.83 -2.77
C ASP A 244 4.35 -14.28 -3.92
N ALA A 245 5.69 -14.33 -3.78
CA ALA A 245 6.64 -13.92 -4.81
C ALA A 245 6.66 -14.92 -5.98
N ILE A 246 6.59 -16.22 -5.67
CA ILE A 246 6.47 -17.27 -6.69
C ILE A 246 5.19 -17.09 -7.52
N LYS A 247 4.06 -16.76 -6.88
CA LYS A 247 2.81 -16.48 -7.60
C LYS A 247 2.94 -15.29 -8.55
N ALA A 248 3.56 -14.20 -8.11
CA ALA A 248 3.79 -13.02 -8.94
C ALA A 248 4.71 -13.32 -10.13
N LEU A 249 5.83 -14.01 -9.88
CA LEU A 249 6.77 -14.44 -10.91
C LEU A 249 6.11 -15.35 -11.96
N ARG A 250 5.22 -16.26 -11.53
CA ARG A 250 4.43 -17.09 -12.47
C ARG A 250 3.51 -16.26 -13.37
N LEU A 251 2.89 -15.20 -12.86
CA LEU A 251 2.05 -14.31 -13.69
C LEU A 251 2.89 -13.52 -14.70
N ILE A 252 4.05 -13.01 -14.28
CA ILE A 252 5.01 -12.35 -15.18
C ILE A 252 5.46 -13.32 -16.27
N GLY A 253 5.87 -14.54 -15.89
CA GLY A 253 6.26 -15.59 -16.83
C GLY A 253 5.14 -15.97 -17.81
N LYS A 254 3.89 -16.09 -17.34
CA LYS A 254 2.71 -16.31 -18.22
C LYS A 254 2.50 -15.15 -19.20
N SER A 255 2.69 -13.91 -18.76
CA SER A 255 2.57 -12.72 -19.62
C SER A 255 3.63 -12.71 -20.72
N LEU A 256 4.90 -12.95 -20.35
CA LEU A 256 6.01 -13.07 -21.29
C LEU A 256 5.81 -14.20 -22.30
N ALA A 257 5.44 -15.38 -21.82
CA ALA A 257 5.09 -16.53 -22.65
C ALA A 257 3.96 -16.20 -23.64
N SER A 258 2.91 -15.52 -23.18
CA SER A 258 1.80 -15.09 -24.03
C SER A 258 2.24 -14.14 -25.13
N PHE A 259 3.16 -13.22 -24.83
CA PHE A 259 3.72 -12.30 -25.82
C PHE A 259 4.50 -13.07 -26.91
N VAL A 260 5.40 -13.97 -26.51
CA VAL A 260 6.18 -14.81 -27.46
C VAL A 260 5.26 -15.70 -28.29
N LEU A 261 4.24 -16.28 -27.67
CA LEU A 261 3.27 -17.16 -28.32
C LEU A 261 2.15 -16.43 -29.06
N ARG A 262 2.16 -15.09 -29.05
CA ARG A 262 1.13 -14.23 -29.66
C ARG A 262 -0.30 -14.61 -29.25
N THR A 263 -0.49 -15.03 -28.00
CA THR A 263 -1.82 -15.27 -27.42
C THR A 263 -2.36 -13.98 -26.78
N ASN A 264 -3.65 -13.92 -26.43
CA ASN A 264 -4.25 -12.67 -25.93
C ASN A 264 -3.98 -12.35 -24.45
N TYR A 265 -3.36 -13.25 -23.68
CA TYR A 265 -3.23 -13.07 -22.23
C TYR A 265 -2.33 -11.90 -21.80
N HIS A 266 -1.27 -11.60 -22.57
CA HIS A 266 -0.42 -10.43 -22.32
C HIS A 266 -1.22 -9.13 -22.49
N ARG A 267 -2.10 -9.06 -23.48
CA ARG A 267 -2.92 -7.86 -23.76
C ARG A 267 -3.78 -7.46 -22.57
N GLU A 268 -4.37 -8.45 -21.90
CA GLU A 268 -5.14 -8.23 -20.68
C GLU A 268 -4.32 -7.69 -19.49
N LEU A 269 -2.98 -7.73 -19.55
CA LEU A 269 -2.09 -7.21 -18.52
C LEU A 269 -1.46 -5.89 -18.93
N ILE A 270 -0.85 -5.82 -20.11
CA ILE A 270 0.13 -4.78 -20.48
C ILE A 270 -0.33 -3.91 -21.66
N ASP A 271 -1.57 -4.10 -22.16
CA ASP A 271 -2.10 -3.19 -23.17
C ASP A 271 -2.12 -1.76 -22.63
N PRO A 272 -1.51 -0.81 -23.35
CA PRO A 272 -1.42 0.55 -22.89
C PRO A 272 -2.79 1.22 -22.96
N LYS A 273 -3.14 1.94 -21.90
CA LYS A 273 -4.34 2.77 -21.85
C LYS A 273 -4.06 4.15 -22.42
N LYS A 274 -5.07 4.77 -23.02
CA LYS A 274 -5.01 6.19 -23.40
C LYS A 274 -5.10 7.04 -22.13
N ALA A 275 -4.19 8.00 -21.98
CA ALA A 275 -4.21 8.97 -20.89
C ALA A 275 -3.40 10.20 -21.30
N THR A 276 -3.63 11.33 -20.63
CA THR A 276 -2.71 12.48 -20.65
C THR A 276 -2.12 12.63 -19.26
N VAL A 277 -0.80 12.64 -19.15
CA VAL A 277 -0.10 12.65 -17.86
C VAL A 277 0.74 13.90 -17.76
N PHE A 278 0.62 14.58 -16.61
CA PHE A 278 1.42 15.72 -16.24
C PHE A 278 2.24 15.35 -15.01
N VAL A 279 3.52 15.72 -15.01
CA VAL A 279 4.40 15.59 -13.84
C VAL A 279 4.98 16.97 -13.56
N ASP A 280 4.76 17.47 -12.34
CA ASP A 280 5.17 18.82 -11.92
C ASP A 280 4.78 19.94 -12.91
N GLY A 281 3.60 19.79 -13.53
CA GLY A 281 3.04 20.74 -14.50
C GLY A 281 3.48 20.52 -15.96
N GLU A 282 4.45 19.63 -16.20
CA GLU A 282 4.91 19.30 -17.56
C GLU A 282 4.17 18.09 -18.12
N THR A 283 3.65 18.22 -19.35
CA THR A 283 2.99 17.11 -20.06
C THR A 283 4.04 16.11 -20.53
N LEU A 284 3.86 14.83 -20.20
CA LEU A 284 4.71 13.77 -20.72
C LEU A 284 4.44 13.54 -22.22
N PRO A 285 5.47 13.24 -23.03
CA PRO A 285 5.37 13.12 -24.49
C PRO A 285 4.78 11.77 -24.95
N TYR A 286 3.82 11.22 -24.22
CA TYR A 286 3.17 9.93 -24.50
C TYR A 286 1.65 10.11 -24.52
N ASP A 287 0.98 9.45 -25.45
CA ASP A 287 -0.50 9.43 -25.58
C ASP A 287 -1.13 8.15 -24.99
N LYS A 288 -0.28 7.18 -24.67
CA LYS A 288 -0.59 5.84 -24.24
C LYS A 288 0.37 5.44 -23.13
N PHE A 289 -0.12 4.73 -22.12
CA PHE A 289 0.67 4.34 -20.96
C PHE A 289 0.35 2.90 -20.57
N ASN A 290 1.36 2.07 -20.41
CA ASN A 290 1.21 0.76 -19.78
C ASN A 290 1.83 0.68 -18.39
N ILE A 291 2.60 1.69 -17.98
CA ILE A 291 3.05 1.87 -16.60
C ILE A 291 2.66 3.25 -16.12
N LEU A 292 1.95 3.29 -15.00
CA LEU A 292 1.58 4.47 -14.24
C LEU A 292 1.62 4.11 -12.77
N ILE A 293 2.75 4.33 -12.11
CA ILE A 293 2.90 4.06 -10.68
C ILE A 293 3.56 5.23 -9.97
N ALA A 294 3.19 5.43 -8.71
CA ALA A 294 3.86 6.37 -7.84
C ALA A 294 3.96 5.82 -6.41
N SER A 295 4.99 6.24 -5.69
CA SER A 295 5.13 5.92 -4.27
C SER A 295 5.62 7.11 -3.48
N ALA A 296 5.16 7.19 -2.23
CA ALA A 296 5.66 8.12 -1.22
C ALA A 296 6.82 7.53 -0.39
N MET A 297 7.21 6.27 -0.61
CA MET A 297 8.26 5.62 0.16
C MET A 297 9.02 4.55 -0.65
N LYS A 298 10.29 4.30 -0.31
CA LYS A 298 11.03 3.14 -0.83
C LYS A 298 10.40 1.86 -0.29
N ILE A 299 9.75 1.10 -1.18
CA ILE A 299 8.99 -0.09 -0.79
C ILE A 299 9.32 -1.27 -1.68
N ASN A 300 9.36 -2.45 -1.05
CA ASN A 300 9.48 -3.72 -1.75
C ASN A 300 8.07 -4.33 -1.93
N VAL A 301 7.59 -4.33 -3.17
CA VAL A 301 6.31 -4.87 -3.59
C VAL A 301 6.53 -6.30 -4.10
N ILE A 302 6.15 -7.31 -3.32
CA ILE A 302 6.20 -8.73 -3.72
C ILE A 302 7.62 -9.17 -4.20
N GLY A 303 8.68 -8.62 -3.61
CA GLY A 303 10.07 -8.88 -3.99
C GLY A 303 10.70 -7.78 -4.85
N PHE A 304 9.89 -6.95 -5.51
CA PHE A 304 10.35 -5.91 -6.44
C PHE A 304 10.51 -4.55 -5.76
N SER A 305 11.56 -3.81 -6.08
CA SER A 305 11.83 -2.48 -5.51
C SER A 305 11.85 -1.40 -6.61
N PRO A 306 10.71 -1.10 -7.26
CA PRO A 306 10.68 -0.18 -8.40
C PRO A 306 10.97 1.27 -8.00
N PHE A 307 10.75 1.62 -6.72
CA PHE A 307 10.88 2.99 -6.22
C PHE A 307 12.27 3.26 -5.61
N TYR A 308 13.32 2.96 -6.36
CA TYR A 308 14.71 2.97 -5.87
C TYR A 308 15.27 4.37 -5.61
N ARG A 309 14.67 5.42 -6.21
CA ARG A 309 15.10 6.83 -6.05
C ARG A 309 14.62 7.46 -4.75
N LEU A 310 13.71 6.81 -4.02
CA LEU A 310 13.27 7.27 -2.71
C LEU A 310 14.26 6.81 -1.65
N ASP A 311 14.55 7.69 -0.70
CA ASP A 311 15.09 7.24 0.57
C ASP A 311 13.98 6.54 1.38
N GLN A 312 14.35 5.73 2.37
CA GLN A 312 13.40 4.90 3.13
C GLN A 312 12.38 5.71 3.94
N ARG A 313 12.72 6.96 4.31
CA ARG A 313 11.92 7.85 5.16
C ARG A 313 11.28 9.00 4.38
N ASN A 314 11.63 9.13 3.10
CA ASN A 314 11.30 10.18 2.17
C ASN A 314 11.40 11.59 2.79
N GLU A 315 12.61 11.92 3.28
CA GLU A 315 12.87 13.18 3.98
C GLU A 315 12.69 14.39 3.05
N ASN A 316 12.89 14.19 1.74
CA ASN A 316 12.80 15.20 0.67
C ASN A 316 11.37 15.57 0.24
N SER A 317 10.33 14.95 0.82
CA SER A 317 8.92 15.33 0.62
C SER A 317 8.38 15.22 -0.82
N GLY A 318 9.00 14.41 -1.67
CA GLY A 318 8.53 14.14 -3.05
C GLY A 318 7.81 12.79 -3.18
N ILE A 319 7.44 12.42 -4.40
CA ILE A 319 6.98 11.08 -4.77
C ILE A 319 7.90 10.56 -5.88
N HIS A 320 8.11 9.25 -5.98
CA HIS A 320 8.78 8.67 -7.14
C HIS A 320 7.73 8.20 -8.13
N VAL A 321 7.77 8.77 -9.33
CA VAL A 321 6.86 8.46 -10.43
C VAL A 321 7.57 7.60 -11.47
N LEU A 322 6.89 6.56 -11.91
CA LEU A 322 7.21 5.82 -13.13
C LEU A 322 5.98 5.88 -14.05
N ALA A 323 6.12 6.55 -15.19
CA ALA A 323 5.02 6.79 -16.12
C ALA A 323 5.50 6.69 -17.57
N GLY A 324 5.03 5.68 -18.30
CA GLY A 324 5.47 5.47 -19.68
C GLY A 324 4.75 4.39 -20.46
N ASN A 325 5.23 4.22 -21.69
CA ASN A 325 4.82 3.16 -22.61
C ASN A 325 6.03 2.29 -22.94
N MET A 326 6.30 1.36 -22.05
CA MET A 326 7.45 0.48 -22.15
C MET A 326 7.13 -0.75 -22.99
N PRO A 327 8.04 -1.26 -23.82
CA PRO A 327 7.86 -2.58 -24.43
C PRO A 327 7.61 -3.66 -23.36
N ALA A 328 6.69 -4.59 -23.63
CA ALA A 328 6.31 -5.67 -22.71
C ALA A 328 7.51 -6.45 -22.13
N PHE A 329 8.51 -6.71 -22.97
CA PHE A 329 9.75 -7.37 -22.58
C PHE A 329 10.59 -6.53 -21.64
N ASP A 330 10.70 -5.22 -21.89
CA ASP A 330 11.46 -4.29 -21.04
C ASP A 330 10.78 -4.16 -19.67
N ILE A 331 9.44 -4.09 -19.62
CA ILE A 331 8.70 -4.13 -18.34
C ILE A 331 9.08 -5.36 -17.54
N ALA A 332 8.96 -6.55 -18.15
CA ALA A 332 9.22 -7.77 -17.41
C ALA A 332 10.69 -7.87 -16.98
N PHE A 333 11.64 -7.55 -17.87
CA PHE A 333 13.07 -7.70 -17.61
C PHE A 333 13.59 -6.63 -16.62
N ASP A 334 13.23 -5.37 -16.83
CA ASP A 334 13.66 -4.29 -15.95
C ASP A 334 13.02 -4.42 -14.56
N PHE A 335 11.76 -4.84 -14.47
CA PHE A 335 11.16 -5.16 -13.17
C PHE A 335 11.83 -6.35 -12.50
N LEU A 336 12.16 -7.43 -13.23
CA LEU A 336 12.88 -8.58 -12.66
C LEU A 336 14.24 -8.19 -12.07
N GLN A 337 14.93 -7.22 -12.65
CA GLN A 337 16.19 -6.72 -12.09
C GLN A 337 15.99 -6.04 -10.72
N THR A 338 14.83 -5.43 -10.46
CA THR A 338 14.50 -4.81 -9.16
C THR A 338 14.28 -5.80 -8.01
N ILE A 339 14.34 -7.12 -8.27
CA ILE A 339 14.38 -8.15 -7.22
C ILE A 339 15.66 -8.03 -6.40
N LYS A 340 16.77 -7.65 -7.05
CA LYS A 340 18.04 -7.42 -6.36
C LYS A 340 17.88 -6.20 -5.46
N PRO A 341 18.15 -6.35 -4.14
CA PRO A 341 18.20 -5.21 -3.24
C PRO A 341 19.12 -4.13 -3.82
N ASP A 342 18.66 -2.89 -3.82
CA ASP A 342 19.44 -1.71 -4.24
C ASP A 342 19.86 -1.70 -5.72
N PHE A 343 19.13 -2.43 -6.57
CA PHE A 343 19.24 -2.26 -8.02
C PHE A 343 18.80 -0.85 -8.45
N GLU A 344 19.72 -0.14 -9.10
CA GLU A 344 19.47 1.14 -9.76
C GLU A 344 19.76 0.98 -11.26
N PRO A 345 18.75 1.14 -12.14
CA PRO A 345 18.95 1.20 -13.58
C PRO A 345 19.86 2.38 -13.95
N LYS A 346 21.06 2.08 -14.50
CA LYS A 346 22.06 3.10 -14.88
C LYS A 346 21.55 4.19 -15.81
N ASN A 347 20.54 3.88 -16.64
CA ASN A 347 19.97 4.78 -17.64
C ASN A 347 18.46 5.02 -17.44
N GLY A 348 17.93 4.74 -16.25
CA GLY A 348 16.47 4.71 -16.02
C GLY A 348 15.77 3.65 -16.90
N PHE A 349 14.45 3.75 -16.96
CA PHE A 349 13.62 2.89 -17.81
C PHE A 349 13.38 3.54 -19.19
N LYS A 350 13.50 2.77 -20.28
CA LYS A 350 13.27 3.29 -21.64
C LYS A 350 11.81 3.67 -21.86
N ASN A 351 11.54 4.75 -22.61
CA ASN A 351 10.18 5.24 -22.90
C ASN A 351 9.31 5.44 -21.65
N CYS A 352 9.94 5.84 -20.55
CA CYS A 352 9.31 6.00 -19.26
C CYS A 352 9.90 7.22 -18.58
N TYR A 353 9.03 8.09 -18.06
CA TYR A 353 9.43 9.03 -17.03
C TYR A 353 9.80 8.24 -15.78
N ASP A 354 10.96 8.52 -15.21
CA ASP A 354 11.47 7.88 -14.00
C ASP A 354 12.19 8.93 -13.15
N GLY A 355 11.48 9.45 -12.15
CA GLY A 355 12.01 10.57 -11.38
C GLY A 355 11.23 10.88 -10.11
N LEU A 356 11.87 11.68 -9.26
CA LEU A 356 11.20 12.32 -8.13
C LEU A 356 10.35 13.50 -8.64
N ALA A 357 9.16 13.66 -8.09
CA ALA A 357 8.21 14.71 -8.44
C ALA A 357 7.46 15.21 -7.18
N LYS A 358 6.81 16.37 -7.27
CA LYS A 358 5.87 16.86 -6.25
C LYS A 358 4.44 16.48 -6.56
N GLU A 359 4.12 16.25 -7.84
CA GLU A 359 2.78 15.94 -8.29
C GLU A 359 2.78 15.11 -9.58
N MET A 360 1.80 14.22 -9.69
CA MET A 360 1.41 13.58 -10.95
C MET A 360 -0.10 13.73 -11.14
N ILE A 361 -0.50 14.24 -12.30
CA ILE A 361 -1.91 14.36 -12.70
C ILE A 361 -2.13 13.46 -13.93
N ILE A 362 -3.18 12.63 -13.87
CA ILE A 362 -3.54 11.71 -14.94
C ILE A 362 -4.97 12.02 -15.38
N GLU A 363 -5.13 12.47 -16.62
CA GLU A 363 -6.44 12.58 -17.26
C GLU A 363 -6.81 11.25 -17.94
N VAL A 364 -7.98 10.73 -17.59
CA VAL A 364 -8.46 9.40 -17.99
C VAL A 364 -9.94 9.43 -18.33
N GLU A 365 -10.43 8.37 -18.95
CA GLU A 365 -11.88 8.17 -19.14
C GLU A 365 -12.58 7.92 -17.80
N LYS A 366 -13.82 8.42 -17.67
CA LYS A 366 -14.63 8.23 -16.47
C LYS A 366 -14.80 6.75 -16.14
N GLY A 367 -14.55 6.39 -14.89
CA GLY A 367 -14.64 5.01 -14.40
C GLY A 367 -13.40 4.17 -14.65
N SER A 368 -12.33 4.75 -15.21
CA SER A 368 -11.01 4.10 -15.30
C SER A 368 -10.59 3.57 -13.94
N LYS A 369 -10.14 2.32 -13.90
CA LYS A 369 -9.69 1.67 -12.67
C LYS A 369 -8.25 2.07 -12.37
N TYR A 370 -7.97 2.30 -11.10
CA TYR A 370 -6.62 2.44 -10.56
C TYR A 370 -6.54 1.71 -9.22
N THR A 371 -5.37 1.68 -8.61
CA THR A 371 -5.15 1.05 -7.31
C THR A 371 -4.42 1.97 -6.35
N ILE A 372 -4.79 1.87 -5.07
CA ILE A 372 -4.05 2.44 -3.93
C ILE A 372 -3.76 1.28 -2.99
N ASP A 373 -2.49 1.02 -2.68
CA ASP A 373 -2.05 -0.10 -1.82
C ASP A 373 -2.67 -1.46 -2.22
N ALA A 374 -2.81 -1.68 -3.53
CA ALA A 374 -3.45 -2.84 -4.18
C ALA A 374 -4.99 -2.94 -4.04
N GLU A 375 -5.65 -1.93 -3.49
CA GLU A 375 -7.12 -1.83 -3.49
C GLU A 375 -7.61 -1.14 -4.77
N ILE A 376 -8.58 -1.74 -5.48
CA ILE A 376 -9.09 -1.21 -6.75
C ILE A 376 -10.07 -0.06 -6.48
N LYS A 377 -9.86 1.06 -7.18
CA LYS A 377 -10.69 2.27 -7.14
C LYS A 377 -11.12 2.65 -8.55
N LYS A 378 -12.07 3.59 -8.66
CA LYS A 378 -12.57 4.12 -9.93
C LYS A 378 -12.37 5.62 -9.97
N ALA A 379 -11.76 6.10 -11.05
CA ALA A 379 -11.57 7.52 -11.27
C ALA A 379 -12.87 8.18 -11.77
N SER A 380 -13.00 9.48 -11.48
CA SER A 380 -13.71 10.41 -12.35
C SER A 380 -12.92 10.56 -13.66
N THR A 381 -12.62 11.77 -14.12
CA THR A 381 -11.81 11.97 -15.34
C THR A 381 -10.40 12.49 -15.06
N VAL A 382 -10.09 12.85 -13.82
CA VAL A 382 -8.76 13.25 -13.36
C VAL A 382 -8.39 12.45 -12.12
N ILE A 383 -7.13 12.03 -12.04
CA ILE A 383 -6.49 11.47 -10.84
C ILE A 383 -5.28 12.36 -10.53
N GLU A 384 -5.30 13.05 -9.38
CA GLU A 384 -4.19 13.88 -8.89
C GLU A 384 -3.51 13.13 -7.75
N ILE A 385 -2.18 13.01 -7.80
CA ILE A 385 -1.37 12.26 -6.85
C ILE A 385 -0.25 13.17 -6.37
N ARG A 386 -0.14 13.31 -5.05
CA ARG A 386 0.85 14.20 -4.40
C ARG A 386 1.24 13.66 -3.03
N PRO A 387 2.30 14.19 -2.39
CA PRO A 387 2.58 13.92 -0.99
C PRO A 387 1.37 14.26 -0.10
N GLY A 388 0.92 13.29 0.67
CA GLY A 388 -0.11 13.44 1.71
C GLY A 388 0.46 13.88 3.07
N PRO A 389 -0.29 13.74 4.16
CA PRO A 389 0.24 13.96 5.51
C PRO A 389 1.27 12.88 5.89
N ARG A 390 2.23 13.24 6.73
CA ARG A 390 3.13 12.28 7.38
C ARG A 390 2.41 11.63 8.57
N LEU A 391 2.41 10.31 8.59
CA LEU A 391 1.92 9.52 9.72
C LEU A 391 3.09 9.19 10.64
N PHE A 392 2.87 9.22 11.95
CA PHE A 392 3.88 8.84 12.95
C PHE A 392 3.52 7.47 13.50
N ILE A 393 4.21 6.44 13.00
CA ILE A 393 3.90 5.06 13.34
C ILE A 393 4.70 4.64 14.59
N PRO A 394 4.05 4.09 15.63
CA PRO A 394 4.73 3.65 16.85
C PRO A 394 5.67 2.47 16.62
N GLU A 395 6.85 2.50 17.26
CA GLU A 395 7.87 1.44 17.19
C GLU A 395 7.70 0.34 18.26
N ILE A 396 6.51 0.23 18.85
CA ILE A 396 6.19 -0.68 19.96
C ILE A 396 6.44 -2.15 19.59
N TYR A 397 6.27 -2.49 18.30
CA TYR A 397 6.31 -3.87 17.81
C TYR A 397 7.69 -4.33 17.31
N SER A 398 8.66 -3.41 17.26
CA SER A 398 9.96 -3.65 16.64
C SER A 398 10.95 -4.36 17.58
N ARG A 399 10.68 -4.32 18.89
CA ARG A 399 11.53 -4.85 19.96
C ARG A 399 11.07 -6.25 20.36
N GLY A 400 12.00 -7.19 20.50
CA GLY A 400 11.68 -8.54 20.97
C GLY A 400 11.15 -8.51 22.41
N SER A 401 10.45 -9.56 22.84
CA SER A 401 9.96 -9.71 24.22
C SER A 401 11.05 -9.58 25.30
N ALA A 402 12.31 -9.83 24.94
CA ALA A 402 13.47 -9.66 25.83
C ALA A 402 13.78 -8.18 26.17
N ASP A 403 13.55 -7.24 25.26
CA ASP A 403 13.90 -5.82 25.46
C ASP A 403 12.82 -5.05 26.24
N ILE A 404 11.57 -5.53 26.19
CA ILE A 404 10.48 -4.98 27.02
C ILE A 404 10.72 -5.35 28.50
N ILE A 405 11.29 -6.53 28.77
CA ILE A 405 11.74 -6.90 30.12
C ILE A 405 12.87 -5.97 30.58
N ASP A 406 13.79 -5.56 29.71
CA ASP A 406 14.83 -4.61 30.09
C ASP A 406 14.27 -3.19 30.33
N LEU A 407 13.29 -2.73 29.56
CA LEU A 407 12.54 -1.50 29.85
C LEU A 407 11.83 -1.57 31.22
N LEU A 408 11.26 -2.72 31.57
CA LEU A 408 10.63 -2.95 32.88
C LEU A 408 11.64 -3.01 34.03
N LYS A 409 12.88 -3.46 33.79
CA LYS A 409 13.96 -3.44 34.79
C LYS A 409 14.43 -2.02 35.12
N TYR A 410 14.39 -1.08 34.17
CA TYR A 410 14.83 0.30 34.39
C TYR A 410 13.74 1.23 34.96
N SER A 411 12.49 0.75 35.09
CA SER A 411 11.36 1.53 35.63
C SER A 411 10.90 1.07 37.03
N LEU A 412 11.56 0.09 37.65
CA LEU A 412 11.38 -0.22 39.07
C LEU A 412 12.35 0.65 39.89
N PRO A 413 11.89 1.39 40.92
CA PRO A 413 12.81 1.96 41.88
C PRO A 413 13.53 0.80 42.56
N ILE A 414 14.85 0.82 42.51
CA ILE A 414 15.69 -0.07 43.31
C ILE A 414 15.31 0.20 44.78
N LEU A 415 14.73 -0.80 45.44
CA LEU A 415 14.58 -0.84 46.89
C LEU A 415 15.94 -1.04 47.56
#